data_AF-A0AAP0S5S6-F1
#
_entry.id   AF-A0AAP0S5S6-F1
#
_cell.length_a   1.000
_cell.length_b   1.000
_cell.length_c   1.000
_cell.angle_alpha   90.00
_cell.angle_beta   90.00
_cell.angle_gamma   90.00
#
_symmetry.space_group_name_H-M   'P 1'
#
loop_
_entity.id
_entity.type
_entity.pdbx_description
1 polymer ?
#
loop_
_entity_poly.entity_id
_entity_poly.type
_entity_poly.pdbx_seq_one_letter_code
_entity_poly.pdbx_strand_id
1 'polypeptide(L)'
;MSGSNVNSVFYADTYHPIQAGSIDGTDILPHDNAVYRALLCSSAGLYDPFGDPKVIGDPYCTVFVGRLSHLTNEDTLRKAMSKYGRVKNLRLVRHIVTGASCGYAFIEYETEREMRRAYEDAHHSVVDDSEILVDYNRQQLMPGWIPRRLGGGLGGNKESGQLRFGGRERPFRAPLRPIPLDDLKRLGIPPPPEGRYMSRFQVPSPPRRTRSSVDREERSHKRSSVDREERSHKRSSGDRGERSHIRSSVDREERSQKRSSLDREERSHKRTSMEREEHSNKRSSMDRDGHSHKRHKHSSHSHRRDRRRRSASQDQSSDR
;
A
#
# COMPACT_ATOMS: atom_id res chain seq x y z
N MET A 1 7.24 -25.09 -15.63
CA MET A 1 6.72 -24.63 -14.32
C MET A 1 6.86 -23.12 -14.27
N SER A 2 5.78 -22.39 -13.94
CA SER A 2 5.83 -20.92 -13.87
C SER A 2 6.78 -20.49 -12.75
N GLY A 3 7.63 -19.49 -13.01
CA GLY A 3 8.56 -18.98 -12.02
C GLY A 3 7.81 -18.42 -10.82
N SER A 4 8.08 -18.94 -9.62
CA SER A 4 7.52 -18.45 -8.38
C SER A 4 7.91 -16.98 -8.19
N ASN A 5 6.95 -16.09 -8.42
CA ASN A 5 7.19 -14.66 -8.49
C ASN A 5 7.35 -14.10 -7.07
N VAL A 6 8.51 -14.31 -6.45
CA VAL A 6 8.83 -13.96 -5.04
C VAL A 6 8.63 -12.49 -4.66
N ASN A 7 8.40 -11.62 -5.65
CA ASN A 7 8.10 -10.20 -5.48
C ASN A 7 6.62 -9.86 -5.69
N SER A 8 5.75 -10.85 -5.89
CA SER A 8 4.31 -10.66 -6.00
C SER A 8 3.66 -10.51 -4.62
N VAL A 9 2.65 -9.64 -4.57
CA VAL A 9 2.03 -9.15 -3.33
C VAL A 9 0.52 -9.02 -3.49
N PHE A 10 -0.19 -8.92 -2.38
CA PHE A 10 -1.62 -8.57 -2.38
C PHE A 10 -1.98 -7.73 -1.14
N TYR A 11 -3.16 -7.13 -1.17
CA TYR A 11 -3.63 -6.19 -0.17
C TYR A 11 -4.91 -6.69 0.48
N ALA A 12 -5.19 -6.19 1.69
CA ALA A 12 -6.42 -6.50 2.41
C ALA A 12 -7.57 -5.63 1.90
N ASP A 13 -8.68 -6.24 1.48
CA ASP A 13 -9.95 -5.55 1.21
C ASP A 13 -10.81 -5.44 2.48
N THR A 14 -10.74 -6.44 3.36
CA THR A 14 -11.33 -6.45 4.71
C THR A 14 -10.24 -6.67 5.75
N TYR A 15 -10.47 -6.26 7.00
CA TYR A 15 -9.53 -6.44 8.09
C TYR A 15 -9.91 -7.64 8.94
N HIS A 16 -9.04 -8.66 8.97
CA HIS A 16 -9.10 -9.73 9.97
C HIS A 16 -7.83 -9.70 10.85
N PRO A 17 -7.92 -9.64 12.19
CA PRO A 17 -6.75 -9.51 13.07
C PRO A 17 -5.65 -10.54 12.85
N ILE A 18 -6.00 -11.84 12.75
CA ILE A 18 -5.01 -12.91 12.50
C ILE A 18 -4.34 -12.73 11.14
N GLN A 19 -5.13 -12.42 10.11
CA GLN A 19 -4.63 -12.24 8.75
C GLN A 19 -3.65 -11.07 8.69
N ALA A 20 -4.02 -9.94 9.28
CA ALA A 20 -3.16 -8.75 9.38
C ALA A 20 -1.89 -9.00 10.20
N GLY A 21 -1.82 -10.05 11.02
CA GLY A 21 -0.57 -10.51 11.63
C GLY A 21 0.32 -11.27 10.63
N SER A 22 -0.26 -12.12 9.79
CA SER A 22 0.46 -12.99 8.87
C SER A 22 1.16 -12.24 7.74
N ILE A 23 2.39 -12.63 7.40
CA ILE A 23 3.15 -12.04 6.28
C ILE A 23 2.55 -12.37 4.91
N ASP A 24 1.88 -13.51 4.78
CA ASP A 24 1.25 -13.99 3.54
C ASP A 24 -0.28 -14.10 3.64
N GLY A 25 -0.86 -13.63 4.75
CA GLY A 25 -2.30 -13.66 5.00
C GLY A 25 -2.87 -15.05 5.25
N THR A 26 -2.05 -16.08 5.56
CA THR A 26 -2.50 -17.47 5.73
C THR A 26 -2.45 -18.01 7.16
N ASP A 27 -1.98 -17.23 8.15
CA ASP A 27 -2.00 -17.67 9.56
C ASP A 27 -3.45 -17.93 10.02
N ILE A 28 -3.63 -19.02 10.77
CA ILE A 28 -4.92 -19.43 11.35
C ILE A 28 -5.00 -19.20 12.87
N LEU A 29 -3.90 -18.76 13.50
CA LEU A 29 -3.81 -18.54 14.95
C LEU A 29 -3.11 -17.20 15.26
N PRO A 30 -3.51 -16.49 16.34
CA PRO A 30 -2.83 -15.28 16.79
C PRO A 30 -1.43 -15.63 17.31
N HIS A 31 -0.38 -15.11 16.67
CA HIS A 31 1.02 -15.37 17.06
C HIS A 31 1.59 -14.36 18.07
N ASP A 32 0.91 -13.23 18.33
CA ASP A 32 1.32 -12.25 19.34
C ASP A 32 0.13 -11.71 20.18
N ASN A 33 0.44 -11.18 21.36
CA ASN A 33 -0.55 -10.67 22.33
C ASN A 33 -1.39 -9.48 21.79
N ALA A 34 -0.89 -8.73 20.82
CA ALA A 34 -1.62 -7.64 20.19
C ALA A 34 -2.57 -8.17 19.08
N VAL A 35 -2.19 -9.19 18.31
CA VAL A 35 -3.13 -9.92 17.41
C VAL A 35 -4.24 -10.55 18.25
N TYR A 36 -3.91 -11.19 19.37
CA TYR A 36 -4.90 -11.78 20.28
C TYR A 36 -5.87 -10.73 20.85
N ARG A 37 -5.36 -9.58 21.32
CA ARG A 37 -6.21 -8.45 21.77
C ARG A 37 -7.10 -7.89 20.66
N ALA A 38 -6.59 -7.79 19.43
CA ALA A 38 -7.37 -7.32 18.29
C ALA A 38 -8.46 -8.32 17.89
N LEU A 39 -8.16 -9.63 17.96
CA LEU A 39 -9.13 -10.69 17.77
C LEU A 39 -10.24 -10.62 18.81
N LEU A 40 -9.90 -10.55 20.10
CA LEU A 40 -10.87 -10.38 21.20
C LEU A 40 -11.74 -9.14 21.00
N CYS A 41 -11.13 -8.01 20.63
CA CYS A 41 -11.85 -6.76 20.35
C CYS A 41 -12.86 -6.94 19.20
N SER A 42 -12.46 -7.61 18.13
CA SER A 42 -13.31 -7.89 16.97
C SER A 42 -14.45 -8.86 17.32
N SER A 43 -14.17 -9.94 18.04
CA SER A 43 -15.18 -10.96 18.40
C SER A 43 -16.16 -10.50 19.47
N ALA A 44 -15.74 -9.58 20.36
CA ALA A 44 -16.60 -9.02 21.41
C ALA A 44 -17.24 -7.67 21.03
N GLY A 45 -17.05 -7.18 19.80
CA GLY A 45 -17.65 -5.92 19.33
C GLY A 45 -17.21 -4.67 20.09
N LEU A 46 -16.03 -4.68 20.72
CA LEU A 46 -15.57 -3.62 21.65
C LEU A 46 -15.07 -2.34 20.94
N TYR A 47 -15.24 -2.25 19.63
CA TYR A 47 -14.82 -1.10 18.83
C TYR A 47 -15.91 -0.68 17.86
N ASP A 48 -16.48 0.50 18.11
CA ASP A 48 -17.32 1.21 17.16
C ASP A 48 -16.44 2.19 16.33
N PRO A 49 -16.32 1.99 15.00
CA PRO A 49 -15.61 2.92 14.12
C PRO A 49 -16.35 4.25 13.86
N PHE A 50 -17.66 4.33 14.11
CA PHE A 50 -18.50 5.50 13.85
C PHE A 50 -18.82 6.31 15.12
N GLY A 51 -18.60 5.75 16.31
CA GLY A 51 -18.91 6.36 17.60
C GLY A 51 -18.04 7.53 18.07
N ASP A 52 -17.04 7.97 17.30
CA ASP A 52 -16.30 9.22 17.60
C ASP A 52 -17.00 10.42 16.93
N PRO A 53 -17.67 11.31 17.68
CA PRO A 53 -18.39 12.45 17.11
C PRO A 53 -17.47 13.49 16.44
N LYS A 54 -16.15 13.38 16.64
CA LYS A 54 -15.14 14.20 15.95
C LYS A 54 -14.79 13.64 14.56
N VAL A 55 -15.34 12.50 14.15
CA VAL A 55 -15.23 11.97 12.79
C VAL A 55 -16.37 12.57 11.96
N ILE A 56 -16.04 13.60 11.19
CA ILE A 56 -17.00 14.42 10.44
C ILE A 56 -16.62 14.37 8.96
N GLY A 57 -17.62 14.35 8.08
CA GLY A 57 -17.44 14.45 6.63
C GLY A 57 -17.61 13.13 5.89
N ASP A 58 -17.30 13.15 4.60
CA ASP A 58 -17.38 11.96 3.74
C ASP A 58 -16.12 11.09 3.88
N PRO A 59 -16.23 9.82 4.33
CA PRO A 59 -15.09 8.92 4.38
C PRO A 59 -14.46 8.67 3.00
N TYR A 60 -15.23 8.70 1.91
CA TYR A 60 -14.73 8.56 0.53
C TYR A 60 -14.01 9.80 0.00
N CYS A 61 -14.14 10.95 0.67
CA CYS A 61 -13.35 12.15 0.40
C CYS A 61 -12.24 12.37 1.43
N THR A 62 -12.08 11.46 2.40
CA THR A 62 -11.13 11.61 3.52
C THR A 62 -9.89 10.73 3.35
N VAL A 63 -8.71 11.37 3.32
CA VAL A 63 -7.42 10.66 3.47
C VAL A 63 -6.99 10.60 4.93
N PHE A 64 -6.30 9.52 5.28
CA PHE A 64 -5.50 9.41 6.49
C PHE A 64 -4.05 9.80 6.17
N VAL A 65 -3.47 10.65 7.01
CA VAL A 65 -2.04 11.02 6.93
C VAL A 65 -1.37 10.65 8.24
N GLY A 66 -0.37 9.76 8.21
CA GLY A 66 0.45 9.36 9.36
C GLY A 66 1.93 9.67 9.15
N ARG A 67 2.75 9.38 10.16
CA ARG A 67 4.19 9.72 10.22
C ARG A 67 4.47 11.23 10.11
N LEU A 68 3.52 12.07 10.53
CA LEU A 68 3.75 13.51 10.65
C LEU A 68 4.74 13.80 11.78
N SER A 69 5.56 14.85 11.63
CA SER A 69 6.34 15.38 12.74
C SER A 69 5.43 15.78 13.89
N HIS A 70 5.87 15.56 15.13
CA HIS A 70 5.14 16.03 16.31
C HIS A 70 5.06 17.57 16.39
N LEU A 71 5.91 18.27 15.63
CA LEU A 71 5.92 19.73 15.49
C LEU A 71 5.00 20.24 14.36
N THR A 72 4.52 19.36 13.46
CA THR A 72 3.66 19.76 12.34
C THR A 72 2.34 20.31 12.86
N ASN A 73 2.01 21.53 12.41
CA ASN A 73 0.75 22.21 12.73
C ASN A 73 -0.27 22.06 11.59
N GLU A 74 -1.53 22.36 11.91
CA GLU A 74 -2.66 22.22 10.98
C GLU A 74 -2.50 23.13 9.74
N ASP A 75 -1.96 24.33 9.89
CA ASP A 75 -1.72 25.26 8.78
C ASP A 75 -0.62 24.76 7.82
N THR A 76 0.49 24.26 8.36
CA THR A 76 1.57 23.66 7.57
C THR A 76 1.05 22.46 6.78
N LEU A 77 0.32 21.57 7.45
CA LEU A 77 -0.26 20.39 6.81
C LEU A 77 -1.33 20.78 5.77
N ARG A 78 -2.19 21.76 6.06
CA ARG A 78 -3.18 22.28 5.11
C ARG A 78 -2.51 22.85 3.87
N LYS A 79 -1.45 23.65 4.04
CA LYS A 79 -0.67 24.24 2.94
C LYS A 79 -0.01 23.17 2.06
N ALA A 80 0.62 22.17 2.67
CA ALA A 80 1.22 21.05 1.95
C ALA A 80 0.16 20.24 1.16
N MET A 81 -0.94 19.89 1.82
CA MET A 81 -1.96 18.99 1.27
C MET A 81 -2.93 19.67 0.28
N SER A 82 -2.97 21.00 0.27
CA SER A 82 -3.73 21.80 -0.72
C SER A 82 -3.15 21.71 -2.13
N LYS A 83 -1.90 21.22 -2.31
CA LYS A 83 -1.33 20.89 -3.63
C LYS A 83 -2.16 19.86 -4.40
N TYR A 84 -2.85 18.95 -3.70
CA TYR A 84 -3.56 17.82 -4.29
C TYR A 84 -5.04 18.12 -4.58
N GLY A 85 -5.63 19.09 -3.87
CA GLY A 85 -7.02 19.54 -4.04
C GLY A 85 -7.47 20.49 -2.93
N ARG A 86 -8.72 20.96 -3.00
CA ARG A 86 -9.28 21.87 -1.99
C ARG A 86 -9.61 21.10 -0.71
N VAL A 87 -8.91 21.45 0.38
CA VAL A 87 -9.13 20.87 1.71
C VAL A 87 -10.38 21.48 2.34
N LYS A 88 -11.43 20.67 2.47
CA LYS A 88 -12.72 21.03 3.10
C LYS A 88 -12.62 21.00 4.63
N ASN A 89 -12.07 19.92 5.18
CA ASN A 89 -11.88 19.74 6.61
C ASN A 89 -10.50 19.13 6.90
N LEU A 90 -9.92 19.45 8.05
CA LEU A 90 -8.65 18.90 8.51
C LEU A 90 -8.71 18.74 10.03
N ARG A 91 -8.36 17.56 10.52
CA ARG A 91 -8.29 17.23 11.95
C ARG A 91 -6.92 16.62 12.23
N LEU A 92 -6.00 17.37 12.83
CA LEU A 92 -4.77 16.81 13.39
C LEU A 92 -5.09 16.17 14.74
N VAL A 93 -4.81 14.87 14.89
CA VAL A 93 -5.17 14.16 16.12
C VAL A 93 -4.13 14.44 17.19
N ARG A 94 -4.60 14.90 18.34
CA ARG A 94 -3.79 15.26 19.51
C ARG A 94 -4.19 14.41 20.72
N HIS A 95 -3.23 14.19 21.61
CA HIS A 95 -3.47 13.47 22.86
C HIS A 95 -4.36 14.30 23.81
N ILE A 96 -5.41 13.69 24.36
CA ILE A 96 -6.50 14.41 25.05
C ILE A 96 -6.05 15.14 26.33
N VAL A 97 -4.99 14.68 27.01
CA VAL A 97 -4.49 15.29 28.25
C VAL A 97 -3.42 16.33 27.98
N THR A 98 -2.52 16.08 27.03
CA THR A 98 -1.29 16.86 26.85
C THR A 98 -1.31 17.79 25.63
N GLY A 99 -2.32 17.71 24.75
CA GLY A 99 -2.41 18.51 23.52
C GLY A 99 -1.35 18.19 22.45
N ALA A 100 -0.38 17.33 22.76
CA ALA A 100 0.69 16.92 21.86
C ALA A 100 0.14 16.22 20.62
N SER A 101 0.73 16.48 19.45
CA SER A 101 0.37 15.80 18.19
C SER A 101 0.64 14.30 18.29
N CYS A 102 -0.35 13.48 17.91
CA CYS A 102 -0.18 12.04 17.79
C CYS A 102 0.57 11.61 16.52
N GLY A 103 1.04 12.56 15.69
CA GLY A 103 1.76 12.27 14.44
C GLY A 103 0.86 11.77 13.31
N TYR A 104 -0.46 12.00 13.38
CA TYR A 104 -1.40 11.67 12.32
C TYR A 104 -2.63 12.60 12.27
N ALA A 105 -3.21 12.73 11.08
CA ALA A 105 -4.35 13.59 10.78
C ALA A 105 -5.34 12.90 9.82
N PHE A 106 -6.56 13.44 9.77
CA PHE A 106 -7.55 13.15 8.74
C PHE A 106 -7.84 14.42 7.95
N ILE A 107 -7.92 14.30 6.62
CA ILE A 107 -8.10 15.43 5.71
C ILE A 107 -9.24 15.09 4.74
N GLU A 108 -10.35 15.82 4.85
CA GLU A 108 -11.48 15.74 3.92
C GLU A 108 -11.24 16.73 2.77
N TYR A 109 -11.23 16.23 1.54
CA TYR A 109 -11.27 17.03 0.32
C TYR A 109 -12.70 17.33 -0.13
N GLU A 110 -12.88 18.29 -1.03
CA GLU A 110 -14.21 18.55 -1.61
C GLU A 110 -14.70 17.41 -2.52
N THR A 111 -13.79 16.68 -3.18
CA THR A 111 -14.15 15.60 -4.09
C THR A 111 -13.34 14.31 -3.88
N GLU A 112 -13.98 13.16 -4.15
CA GLU A 112 -13.35 11.83 -4.18
C GLU A 112 -12.16 11.78 -5.18
N ARG A 113 -12.16 12.64 -6.20
CA ARG A 113 -11.08 12.75 -7.19
C ARG A 113 -9.81 13.36 -6.58
N GLU A 114 -9.96 14.39 -5.75
CA GLU A 114 -8.85 15.04 -5.05
C GLU A 114 -8.30 14.15 -3.94
N MET A 115 -9.19 13.49 -3.18
CA MET A 115 -8.82 12.43 -2.22
C MET A 115 -7.96 11.36 -2.89
N ARG A 116 -8.39 10.85 -4.05
CA ARG A 116 -7.63 9.86 -4.82
C ARG A 116 -6.28 10.37 -5.30
N ARG A 117 -6.21 11.62 -5.79
CA ARG A 117 -4.92 12.24 -6.19
C ARG A 117 -3.97 12.35 -4.99
N ALA A 118 -4.47 12.80 -3.84
CA ALA A 118 -3.67 12.87 -2.61
C ALA A 118 -3.20 11.48 -2.18
N TYR A 119 -4.07 10.47 -2.24
CA TYR A 119 -3.68 9.07 -1.98
C TYR A 119 -2.57 8.61 -2.93
N GLU A 120 -2.68 8.84 -4.23
CA GLU A 120 -1.70 8.41 -5.23
C GLU A 120 -0.37 9.18 -5.07
N ASP A 121 -0.40 10.52 -5.07
CA ASP A 121 0.76 11.42 -5.26
C ASP A 121 1.39 11.99 -3.97
N ALA A 122 0.73 11.90 -2.81
CA ALA A 122 1.24 12.50 -1.55
C ALA A 122 1.92 11.49 -0.61
N HIS A 123 1.77 10.20 -0.87
CA HIS A 123 2.44 9.13 -0.13
C HIS A 123 3.96 9.20 -0.32
N HIS A 124 4.75 9.08 0.75
CA HIS A 124 6.20 9.31 0.79
C HIS A 124 6.64 10.75 0.45
N SER A 125 5.74 11.74 0.46
CA SER A 125 6.15 13.15 0.42
C SER A 125 6.73 13.61 1.76
N VAL A 126 7.59 14.63 1.75
CA VAL A 126 8.24 15.16 2.97
C VAL A 126 7.51 16.41 3.46
N VAL A 127 7.15 16.42 4.74
CA VAL A 127 6.56 17.57 5.46
C VAL A 127 7.30 17.69 6.79
N ASP A 128 7.85 18.88 7.08
CA ASP A 128 8.66 19.16 8.30
C ASP A 128 9.72 18.08 8.55
N ASP A 129 10.55 17.84 7.53
CA ASP A 129 11.62 16.82 7.44
C ASP A 129 11.17 15.37 7.72
N SER A 130 9.86 15.11 7.74
CA SER A 130 9.26 13.80 7.99
C SER A 130 8.57 13.25 6.75
N GLU A 131 8.87 12.00 6.42
CA GLU A 131 8.28 11.28 5.29
C GLU A 131 6.88 10.76 5.64
N ILE A 132 5.84 11.33 5.02
CA ILE A 132 4.45 11.10 5.39
C ILE A 132 3.89 9.82 4.76
N LEU A 133 3.09 9.10 5.54
CA LEU A 133 2.27 7.98 5.07
C LEU A 133 0.88 8.51 4.70
N VAL A 134 0.49 8.40 3.42
CA VAL A 134 -0.91 8.65 3.01
C VAL A 134 -1.64 7.34 2.70
N ASP A 135 -2.84 7.17 3.26
CA ASP A 135 -3.75 6.05 3.02
C ASP A 135 -5.20 6.58 2.97
N TYR A 136 -6.18 5.75 2.60
CA TYR A 136 -7.59 6.12 2.70
C TYR A 136 -8.10 5.95 4.14
N ASN A 137 -9.28 6.50 4.45
CA ASN A 137 -9.92 6.34 5.77
C ASN A 137 -10.39 4.90 6.03
N ARG A 138 -9.46 4.01 6.40
CA ARG A 138 -9.74 2.60 6.75
C ARG A 138 -10.69 2.44 7.92
N GLN A 139 -10.73 3.39 8.87
CA GLN A 139 -11.63 3.32 10.01
C GLN A 139 -13.10 3.20 9.59
N GLN A 140 -13.52 3.92 8.54
CA GLN A 140 -14.90 3.89 8.05
C GLN A 140 -15.08 3.09 6.76
N LEU A 141 -14.02 2.87 5.97
CA LEU A 141 -14.10 2.22 4.65
C LEU A 141 -13.64 0.75 4.62
N MET A 142 -12.94 0.26 5.65
CA MET A 142 -12.45 -1.13 5.70
C MET A 142 -13.27 -1.94 6.72
N PRO A 143 -14.09 -2.92 6.27
CA PRO A 143 -14.86 -3.77 7.17
C PRO A 143 -13.95 -4.51 8.16
N GLY A 144 -14.37 -4.60 9.42
CA GLY A 144 -13.62 -5.27 10.50
C GLY A 144 -12.40 -4.50 11.03
N TRP A 145 -12.16 -3.24 10.60
CA TRP A 145 -10.98 -2.48 11.01
C TRP A 145 -10.83 -2.40 12.54
N ILE A 146 -9.68 -2.82 13.06
CA ILE A 146 -9.30 -2.62 14.47
C ILE A 146 -8.10 -1.66 14.54
N PRO A 147 -8.15 -0.57 15.34
CA PRO A 147 -7.05 0.38 15.45
C PRO A 147 -5.87 -0.16 16.27
N ARG A 148 -4.67 0.40 16.06
CA ARG A 148 -3.41 -0.01 16.72
C ARG A 148 -3.49 -0.05 18.25
N ARG A 149 -4.21 0.91 18.88
CA ARG A 149 -4.41 0.95 20.35
C ARG A 149 -5.09 -0.32 20.91
N LEU A 150 -5.87 -1.03 20.09
CA LEU A 150 -6.56 -2.27 20.44
C LEU A 150 -5.80 -3.52 19.92
N GLY A 151 -4.55 -3.35 19.45
CA GLY A 151 -3.65 -4.41 18.99
C GLY A 151 -3.64 -4.65 17.47
N GLY A 152 -4.55 -3.99 16.75
CA GLY A 152 -4.70 -4.09 15.30
C GLY A 152 -3.82 -3.09 14.54
N GLY A 153 -4.42 -2.42 13.56
CA GLY A 153 -3.76 -1.51 12.62
C GLY A 153 -2.96 -2.25 11.56
N LEU A 154 -2.27 -1.46 10.72
CA LEU A 154 -1.41 -1.94 9.63
C LEU A 154 0.00 -1.31 9.74
N GLY A 155 0.97 -1.87 9.04
CA GLY A 155 2.36 -1.38 9.07
C GLY A 155 3.07 -1.67 10.39
N GLY A 156 3.88 -0.71 10.85
CA GLY A 156 4.73 -0.85 12.05
C GLY A 156 6.18 -1.20 11.71
N ASN A 157 7.05 -1.17 12.72
CA ASN A 157 8.49 -1.36 12.58
C ASN A 157 8.90 -2.76 13.05
N LYS A 158 9.98 -3.30 12.46
CA LYS A 158 10.48 -4.64 12.84
C LYS A 158 10.97 -4.66 14.29
N GLU A 159 11.62 -3.57 14.70
CA GLU A 159 12.17 -3.34 16.04
C GLU A 159 11.08 -3.30 17.13
N SER A 160 9.87 -2.81 16.81
CA SER A 160 8.78 -2.75 17.79
C SER A 160 8.05 -4.07 18.00
N GLY A 161 8.48 -5.16 17.33
CA GLY A 161 7.89 -6.50 17.45
C GLY A 161 6.42 -6.63 17.01
N GLN A 162 5.83 -5.59 16.42
CA GLN A 162 4.39 -5.52 16.11
C GLN A 162 4.17 -5.18 14.63
N LEU A 163 4.65 -6.05 13.74
CA LEU A 163 4.41 -5.93 12.31
C LEU A 163 2.98 -6.32 11.96
N ARG A 164 2.35 -5.57 11.06
CA ARG A 164 1.04 -5.86 10.50
C ARG A 164 1.05 -5.67 8.97
N PHE A 165 0.40 -6.58 8.26
CA PHE A 165 0.42 -6.73 6.80
C PHE A 165 -0.98 -6.58 6.18
N GLY A 166 -1.04 -6.43 4.85
CA GLY A 166 -2.24 -6.12 4.08
C GLY A 166 -2.45 -4.63 3.78
N GLY A 167 -1.56 -3.76 4.25
CA GLY A 167 -1.59 -2.31 4.00
C GLY A 167 -0.61 -1.87 2.91
N ARG A 168 -0.62 -0.58 2.55
CA ARG A 168 0.22 -0.04 1.46
C ARG A 168 1.73 -0.29 1.64
N GLU A 169 2.25 0.04 2.83
CA GLU A 169 3.65 -0.14 3.24
C GLU A 169 4.09 -1.60 3.40
N ARG A 170 3.13 -2.44 3.78
CA ARG A 170 3.34 -3.85 4.13
C ARG A 170 2.21 -4.65 3.52
N PRO A 171 2.21 -4.86 2.20
CA PRO A 171 1.28 -5.79 1.60
C PRO A 171 1.60 -7.21 2.09
N PHE A 172 0.63 -8.11 1.93
CA PHE A 172 0.89 -9.53 2.06
C PHE A 172 1.80 -10.00 0.91
N ARG A 173 2.70 -10.93 1.19
CA ARG A 173 3.46 -11.65 0.17
C ARG A 173 2.63 -12.81 -0.38
N ALA A 174 2.86 -13.22 -1.63
CA ALA A 174 2.28 -14.47 -2.10
C ALA A 174 2.73 -15.65 -1.20
N PRO A 175 1.81 -16.53 -0.76
CA PRO A 175 2.16 -17.67 0.09
C PRO A 175 3.16 -18.60 -0.58
N LEU A 176 4.15 -19.03 0.20
CA LEU A 176 5.15 -20.03 -0.22
C LEU A 176 4.79 -21.46 0.23
N ARG A 177 3.78 -21.59 1.10
CA ARG A 177 3.28 -22.86 1.65
C ARG A 177 1.85 -23.12 1.12
N PRO A 178 1.38 -24.37 1.12
CA PRO A 178 -0.02 -24.67 0.85
C PRO A 178 -0.96 -23.86 1.75
N ILE A 179 -1.99 -23.27 1.16
CA ILE A 179 -2.95 -22.41 1.86
C ILE A 179 -3.95 -23.32 2.60
N PRO A 180 -4.17 -23.15 3.92
CA PRO A 180 -5.12 -23.95 4.69
C PRO A 180 -6.56 -23.44 4.47
N LEU A 181 -7.09 -23.64 3.26
CA LEU A 181 -8.36 -23.04 2.79
C LEU A 181 -9.55 -23.33 3.70
N ASP A 182 -9.68 -24.56 4.21
CA ASP A 182 -10.80 -24.96 5.07
C ASP A 182 -10.75 -24.25 6.44
N ASP A 183 -9.56 -24.08 7.01
CA ASP A 183 -9.37 -23.35 8.27
C ASP A 183 -9.62 -21.85 8.11
N LEU A 184 -9.11 -21.24 7.03
CA LEU A 184 -9.37 -19.83 6.72
C LEU A 184 -10.87 -19.60 6.55
N LYS A 185 -11.56 -20.46 5.80
CA LYS A 185 -13.02 -20.41 5.61
C LYS A 185 -13.77 -20.58 6.92
N ARG A 186 -13.37 -21.52 7.79
CA ARG A 186 -13.96 -21.73 9.12
C ARG A 186 -13.79 -20.52 10.04
N LEU A 187 -12.69 -19.79 9.91
CA LEU A 187 -12.39 -18.58 10.69
C LEU A 187 -12.94 -17.29 10.06
N GLY A 188 -13.57 -17.35 8.88
CA GLY A 188 -14.03 -16.16 8.15
C GLY A 188 -12.88 -15.30 7.59
N ILE A 189 -11.67 -15.85 7.48
CA ILE A 189 -10.51 -15.16 6.91
C ILE A 189 -10.59 -15.26 5.39
N PRO A 190 -10.57 -14.13 4.64
CA PRO A 190 -10.58 -14.18 3.18
C PRO A 190 -9.26 -14.79 2.67
N PRO A 191 -9.29 -15.83 1.82
CA PRO A 191 -8.06 -16.42 1.30
C PRO A 191 -7.31 -15.44 0.37
N PRO A 192 -5.99 -15.62 0.20
CA PRO A 192 -5.21 -14.90 -0.81
C PRO A 192 -5.81 -15.02 -2.22
N PRO A 193 -5.73 -13.99 -3.07
CA PRO A 193 -6.34 -14.00 -4.39
C PRO A 193 -5.66 -15.02 -5.32
N GLU A 194 -6.46 -15.91 -5.92
CA GLU A 194 -5.97 -16.94 -6.84
C GLU A 194 -5.34 -16.31 -8.09
N GLY A 195 -4.02 -16.52 -8.27
CA GLY A 195 -3.25 -16.10 -9.45
C GLY A 195 -3.12 -14.58 -9.69
N ARG A 196 -3.96 -13.75 -9.06
CA ARG A 196 -4.05 -12.29 -9.29
C ARG A 196 -3.25 -11.50 -8.26
N TYR A 197 -1.99 -11.85 -8.08
CA TYR A 197 -1.06 -11.07 -7.27
C TYR A 197 -0.58 -9.83 -8.04
N MET A 198 -0.44 -8.72 -7.35
CA MET A 198 0.10 -7.46 -7.86
C MET A 198 1.63 -7.48 -7.81
N SER A 199 2.29 -6.62 -8.60
CA SER A 199 3.73 -6.39 -8.39
C SER A 199 3.95 -5.53 -7.15
N ARG A 200 5.10 -5.66 -6.48
CA ARG A 200 5.44 -4.84 -5.28
C ARG A 200 5.31 -3.33 -5.49
N PHE A 201 5.43 -2.84 -6.72
CA PHE A 201 5.35 -1.42 -7.06
C PHE A 201 3.92 -0.95 -7.41
N GLN A 202 2.97 -1.87 -7.58
CA GLN A 202 1.57 -1.53 -7.82
C GLN A 202 0.83 -1.35 -6.50
N VAL A 203 0.18 -0.20 -6.34
CA VAL A 203 -0.64 0.16 -5.17
C VAL A 203 -2.12 -0.09 -5.51
N PRO A 204 -2.96 -0.61 -4.58
CA PRO A 204 -4.38 -0.80 -4.84
C PRO A 204 -5.09 0.55 -4.89
N SER A 205 -6.10 0.67 -5.75
CA SER A 205 -7.03 1.80 -5.71
C SER A 205 -7.76 1.83 -4.35
N PRO A 206 -8.04 3.02 -3.78
CA PRO A 206 -8.86 3.10 -2.59
C PRO A 206 -10.32 2.69 -2.90
N PRO A 207 -11.10 2.24 -1.90
CA PRO A 207 -12.49 1.86 -2.07
C PRO A 207 -13.32 2.93 -2.79
N ARG A 208 -14.21 2.50 -3.68
CA ARG A 208 -15.11 3.37 -4.44
C ARG A 208 -16.53 3.25 -3.90
N ARG A 209 -17.26 4.36 -3.90
CA ARG A 209 -18.71 4.35 -3.65
C ARG A 209 -19.39 3.38 -4.63
N THR A 210 -20.09 2.38 -4.10
CA THR A 210 -21.00 1.55 -4.88
C THR A 210 -22.11 2.44 -5.41
N ARG A 211 -22.05 2.79 -6.70
CA ARG A 211 -23.12 3.54 -7.37
C ARG A 211 -24.38 2.69 -7.37
N SER A 212 -25.51 3.29 -7.03
CA SER A 212 -26.79 2.60 -7.19
C SER A 212 -27.04 2.34 -8.68
N SER A 213 -27.89 1.37 -9.00
CA SER A 213 -28.36 1.18 -10.38
C SER A 213 -29.01 2.47 -10.94
N VAL A 214 -29.71 3.20 -10.07
CA VAL A 214 -30.42 4.46 -10.38
C VAL A 214 -29.46 5.55 -10.89
N ASP A 215 -28.30 5.75 -10.25
CA ASP A 215 -27.28 6.73 -10.66
C ASP A 215 -26.68 6.43 -12.05
N ARG A 216 -26.74 5.16 -12.47
CA ARG A 216 -26.18 4.72 -13.75
C ARG A 216 -27.09 5.12 -14.91
N GLU A 217 -28.40 5.02 -14.73
CA GLU A 217 -29.39 5.33 -15.76
C GLU A 217 -29.47 6.84 -16.04
N GLU A 218 -29.51 7.67 -15.00
CA GLU A 218 -29.56 9.13 -15.13
C GLU A 218 -28.41 9.69 -15.99
N ARG A 219 -27.22 9.07 -15.88
CA ARG A 219 -26.02 9.47 -16.62
C ARG A 219 -25.98 8.93 -18.05
N SER A 220 -26.68 7.84 -18.36
CA SER A 220 -26.92 7.43 -19.76
C SER A 220 -27.89 8.38 -20.45
N HIS A 221 -28.98 8.79 -19.78
CA HIS A 221 -29.95 9.74 -20.35
C HIS A 221 -29.32 11.10 -20.67
N LYS A 222 -28.46 11.62 -19.78
CA LYS A 222 -27.68 12.86 -20.01
C LYS A 222 -26.62 12.75 -21.12
N ARG A 223 -26.16 11.54 -21.49
CA ARG A 223 -25.30 11.36 -22.69
C ARG A 223 -26.13 11.33 -23.97
N SER A 224 -27.28 10.66 -23.96
CA SER A 224 -28.13 10.55 -25.15
C SER A 224 -28.79 11.87 -25.60
N SER A 225 -28.93 12.87 -24.72
CA SER A 225 -29.51 14.17 -25.09
C SER A 225 -28.49 15.11 -25.74
N VAL A 226 -27.22 15.10 -25.30
CA VAL A 226 -26.21 16.08 -25.74
C VAL A 226 -25.59 15.72 -27.10
N ASP A 227 -25.35 14.43 -27.37
CA ASP A 227 -24.80 13.96 -28.66
C ASP A 227 -25.79 14.08 -29.84
N ARG A 228 -27.08 14.40 -29.59
CA ARG A 228 -28.11 14.49 -30.63
C ARG A 228 -28.25 15.88 -31.26
N GLU A 229 -27.97 16.96 -30.52
CA GLU A 229 -28.13 18.33 -31.03
C GLU A 229 -26.87 18.89 -31.71
N GLU A 230 -25.67 18.43 -31.37
CA GLU A 230 -24.45 18.94 -32.02
C GLU A 230 -24.25 18.44 -33.47
N ARG A 231 -24.97 17.37 -33.87
CA ARG A 231 -24.86 16.76 -35.21
C ARG A 231 -25.81 17.32 -36.27
N SER A 232 -26.79 18.15 -35.92
CA SER A 232 -27.78 18.71 -36.87
C SER A 232 -27.31 19.98 -37.60
N HIS A 233 -26.28 20.69 -37.12
CA HIS A 233 -25.96 22.06 -37.58
C HIS A 233 -24.74 22.20 -38.50
N LYS A 234 -24.30 21.13 -39.19
CA LYS A 234 -23.18 21.20 -40.16
C LYS A 234 -23.46 20.50 -41.51
N ARG A 235 -24.65 20.71 -42.11
CA ARG A 235 -24.97 20.26 -43.49
C ARG A 235 -25.84 21.24 -44.30
N SER A 236 -25.34 22.47 -44.48
CA SER A 236 -25.65 23.40 -45.58
C SER A 236 -24.67 24.58 -45.46
N SER A 237 -24.00 25.11 -46.49
CA SER A 237 -23.94 24.93 -47.96
C SER A 237 -22.62 24.25 -48.38
N GLY A 238 -22.37 23.86 -49.64
CA GLY A 238 -23.13 24.02 -50.88
C GLY A 238 -22.29 24.72 -51.96
N ASP A 239 -21.37 23.99 -52.59
CA ASP A 239 -20.81 24.36 -53.91
C ASP A 239 -20.57 23.09 -54.76
N ARG A 240 -20.62 23.23 -56.09
CA ARG A 240 -20.59 22.15 -57.09
C ARG A 240 -19.38 22.29 -58.00
N GLY A 241 -18.67 21.20 -58.27
CA GLY A 241 -17.64 21.14 -59.31
C GLY A 241 -17.39 19.71 -59.80
N GLU A 242 -17.42 19.55 -61.12
CA GLU A 242 -17.09 18.36 -61.94
C GLU A 242 -15.83 17.57 -61.48
N ARG A 243 -15.61 16.29 -61.84
CA ARG A 243 -16.07 15.51 -63.01
C ARG A 243 -16.00 13.99 -62.74
N SER A 244 -16.46 13.18 -63.71
CA SER A 244 -16.38 11.70 -63.69
C SER A 244 -14.92 11.17 -63.77
N HIS A 245 -14.61 9.87 -63.63
CA HIS A 245 -14.71 8.85 -64.68
C HIS A 245 -14.60 7.39 -64.14
N ILE A 246 -15.42 6.46 -64.68
CA ILE A 246 -15.11 5.04 -65.03
C ILE A 246 -14.69 4.09 -63.86
N ARG A 247 -15.54 3.15 -63.37
CA ARG A 247 -15.81 1.75 -63.86
C ARG A 247 -14.53 0.88 -64.00
N SER A 248 -14.48 -0.42 -63.68
CA SER A 248 -15.47 -1.40 -63.18
C SER A 248 -14.76 -2.67 -62.68
N SER A 249 -15.47 -3.49 -61.89
CA SER A 249 -15.06 -4.82 -61.40
C SER A 249 -15.26 -5.95 -62.44
N VAL A 250 -14.22 -6.76 -62.69
CA VAL A 250 -14.17 -8.18 -63.17
C VAL A 250 -12.67 -8.50 -63.45
N ASP A 251 -12.11 -9.71 -63.34
CA ASP A 251 -12.62 -11.04 -62.96
C ASP A 251 -11.46 -11.97 -62.52
N ARG A 252 -11.82 -13.20 -62.09
CA ARG A 252 -11.06 -14.46 -62.18
C ARG A 252 -9.74 -14.70 -61.44
N GLU A 253 -9.82 -15.70 -60.57
CA GLU A 253 -8.78 -16.68 -60.29
C GLU A 253 -8.33 -17.46 -61.56
N GLU A 254 -7.06 -17.83 -61.66
CA GLU A 254 -6.63 -19.24 -61.81
C GLU A 254 -5.11 -19.43 -61.64
N ARG A 255 -4.72 -20.63 -61.18
CA ARG A 255 -3.41 -21.34 -61.36
C ARG A 255 -2.11 -20.60 -61.01
N SER A 256 -1.40 -20.91 -59.92
CA SER A 256 -0.84 -22.20 -59.43
C SER A 256 0.47 -22.68 -60.11
N GLN A 257 1.44 -23.03 -59.25
CA GLN A 257 2.59 -23.92 -59.46
C GLN A 257 3.73 -23.56 -60.45
N LYS A 258 4.91 -23.22 -59.91
CA LYS A 258 6.13 -24.08 -59.90
C LYS A 258 7.31 -23.39 -59.16
N ARG A 259 7.88 -24.03 -58.13
CA ARG A 259 9.21 -24.71 -58.11
C ARG A 259 10.40 -23.72 -58.21
N SER A 260 11.19 -23.53 -57.14
CA SER A 260 12.37 -24.35 -56.73
C SER A 260 13.54 -24.24 -57.73
N SER A 261 14.84 -24.20 -57.37
CA SER A 261 15.57 -24.23 -56.10
C SER A 261 17.08 -24.24 -56.43
N LEU A 262 17.94 -23.58 -55.64
CA LEU A 262 19.42 -23.57 -55.79
C LEU A 262 19.89 -22.84 -57.08
N ASP A 263 21.11 -22.32 -57.23
CA ASP A 263 22.33 -22.43 -56.42
C ASP A 263 23.28 -21.22 -56.68
N ARG A 264 24.50 -21.25 -56.11
CA ARG A 264 25.76 -20.58 -56.56
C ARG A 264 26.26 -19.33 -55.80
N GLU A 265 26.86 -19.62 -54.65
CA GLU A 265 28.27 -19.36 -54.27
C GLU A 265 29.07 -18.09 -54.66
N GLU A 266 29.91 -17.72 -53.67
CA GLU A 266 31.24 -17.07 -53.76
C GLU A 266 31.43 -15.69 -54.43
N ARG A 267 31.80 -14.69 -53.61
CA ARG A 267 33.25 -14.48 -53.32
C ARG A 267 33.54 -13.66 -52.06
N SER A 268 34.65 -14.00 -51.43
CA SER A 268 35.19 -13.37 -50.21
C SER A 268 36.08 -12.16 -50.52
N HIS A 269 36.39 -11.36 -49.49
CA HIS A 269 37.73 -10.86 -49.07
C HIS A 269 37.53 -9.72 -48.04
N LYS A 270 37.59 -9.98 -46.74
CA LYS A 270 38.80 -9.82 -45.89
C LYS A 270 39.63 -8.55 -46.16
N ARG A 271 39.67 -7.66 -45.16
CA ARG A 271 40.93 -7.08 -44.67
C ARG A 271 41.05 -7.37 -43.17
N THR A 272 42.27 -7.67 -42.74
CA THR A 272 42.62 -8.16 -41.39
C THR A 272 43.78 -7.34 -40.82
N SER A 273 43.92 -7.40 -39.49
CA SER A 273 45.20 -7.48 -38.74
C SER A 273 46.31 -6.42 -38.95
N MET A 274 46.67 -5.73 -37.86
CA MET A 274 47.99 -5.68 -37.20
C MET A 274 47.78 -4.92 -35.85
N GLU A 275 48.11 -5.46 -34.66
CA GLU A 275 49.47 -5.58 -34.07
C GLU A 275 50.17 -4.20 -33.97
N ARG A 276 50.83 -3.72 -32.91
CA ARG A 276 51.45 -4.27 -31.68
C ARG A 276 51.17 -3.23 -30.52
N GLU A 277 51.38 -3.41 -29.21
CA GLU A 277 52.05 -4.46 -28.41
C GLU A 277 51.66 -4.42 -26.90
N GLU A 278 52.54 -4.90 -26.02
CA GLU A 278 52.44 -5.13 -24.57
C GLU A 278 52.66 -3.91 -23.64
N HIS A 279 52.09 -3.95 -22.43
CA HIS A 279 52.93 -4.05 -21.22
C HIS A 279 52.20 -4.74 -20.06
N SER A 280 52.89 -5.70 -19.42
CA SER A 280 52.42 -6.40 -18.22
C SER A 280 53.31 -6.07 -17.02
N ASN A 281 52.87 -6.50 -15.82
CA ASN A 281 53.59 -6.53 -14.54
C ASN A 281 53.77 -5.17 -13.81
N LYS A 282 53.81 -5.09 -12.46
CA LYS A 282 53.46 -6.08 -11.39
C LYS A 282 53.25 -5.36 -10.04
N ARG A 283 52.32 -5.90 -9.24
CA ARG A 283 52.36 -6.18 -7.78
C ARG A 283 53.25 -5.34 -6.84
N SER A 284 52.65 -4.91 -5.72
CA SER A 284 52.91 -5.46 -4.36
C SER A 284 51.83 -4.91 -3.39
N SER A 285 51.20 -5.63 -2.45
CA SER A 285 51.59 -6.71 -1.52
C SER A 285 52.47 -6.27 -0.34
N MET A 286 51.81 -5.76 0.72
CA MET A 286 52.17 -5.84 2.14
C MET A 286 50.82 -5.88 2.88
N ASP A 287 50.40 -6.96 3.56
CA ASP A 287 51.00 -7.60 4.74
C ASP A 287 51.31 -6.62 5.87
N ARG A 288 50.50 -6.66 6.93
CA ARG A 288 51.00 -6.61 8.30
C ARG A 288 50.01 -7.21 9.29
N ASP A 289 50.53 -8.16 10.06
CA ASP A 289 49.85 -8.88 11.11
C ASP A 289 49.38 -8.01 12.27
N GLY A 290 48.28 -8.45 12.89
CA GLY A 290 48.18 -8.69 14.33
C GLY A 290 48.40 -7.55 15.31
N HIS A 291 47.45 -7.40 16.23
CA HIS A 291 47.75 -7.64 17.64
C HIS A 291 46.49 -8.00 18.44
N SER A 292 46.52 -9.14 19.14
CA SER A 292 45.55 -9.43 20.19
C SER A 292 45.90 -8.65 21.45
N HIS A 293 44.92 -8.07 22.14
CA HIS A 293 45.05 -7.86 23.58
C HIS A 293 43.78 -8.27 24.33
N LYS A 294 43.94 -9.37 25.09
CA LYS A 294 43.06 -9.75 26.20
C LYS A 294 42.95 -8.58 27.18
N ARG A 295 41.75 -8.29 27.67
CA ARG A 295 41.57 -7.78 29.04
C ARG A 295 40.29 -8.30 29.67
N HIS A 296 40.40 -9.48 30.29
CA HIS A 296 39.61 -9.75 31.48
C HIS A 296 39.99 -8.73 32.56
N LYS A 297 39.00 -8.18 33.26
CA LYS A 297 39.13 -7.85 34.68
C LYS A 297 37.90 -8.33 35.42
N HIS A 298 38.13 -9.20 36.40
CA HIS A 298 37.17 -9.48 37.46
C HIS A 298 37.16 -8.34 38.48
N SER A 299 35.98 -7.97 38.95
CA SER A 299 35.71 -7.64 40.37
C SER A 299 34.17 -7.61 40.53
N SER A 300 33.50 -8.64 41.05
CA SER A 300 33.49 -9.15 42.43
C SER A 300 32.73 -8.27 43.42
N HIS A 301 31.65 -8.83 43.99
CA HIS A 301 30.91 -8.38 45.19
C HIS A 301 30.14 -7.03 45.03
N SER A 302 28.96 -6.85 45.64
CA SER A 302 28.48 -7.46 46.89
C SER A 302 26.97 -7.69 46.93
N HIS A 303 26.52 -8.69 47.70
CA HIS A 303 25.15 -8.72 48.21
C HIS A 303 24.86 -7.52 49.12
N ARG A 304 23.69 -6.90 48.94
CA ARG A 304 22.91 -6.39 50.09
C ARG A 304 21.47 -6.87 50.00
N ARG A 305 21.19 -7.95 50.73
CA ARG A 305 19.89 -8.11 51.37
C ARG A 305 19.75 -6.96 52.37
N ASP A 306 18.70 -6.17 52.29
CA ASP A 306 18.22 -5.46 53.47
C ASP A 306 16.94 -6.13 53.98
N ARG A 307 17.10 -6.88 55.07
CA ARG A 307 16.00 -7.40 55.88
C ARG A 307 15.89 -6.52 57.13
N ARG A 308 14.87 -5.67 57.16
CA ARG A 308 14.24 -5.15 58.38
C ARG A 308 12.74 -5.37 58.19
N ARG A 309 11.97 -6.18 58.96
CA ARG A 309 12.07 -6.64 60.36
C ARG A 309 12.28 -5.46 61.33
N ARG A 310 11.47 -5.24 62.37
CA ARG A 310 10.23 -5.91 62.85
C ARG A 310 9.75 -5.13 64.10
N SER A 311 8.50 -4.65 64.16
CA SER A 311 7.75 -4.33 65.41
C SER A 311 6.45 -3.58 65.02
N ALA A 312 5.22 -3.98 65.32
CA ALA A 312 4.60 -4.63 66.49
C ALA A 312 4.00 -3.63 67.51
N SER A 313 2.69 -3.38 67.34
CA SER A 313 1.66 -2.92 68.29
C SER A 313 0.38 -2.82 67.42
N GLN A 314 -0.62 -3.70 67.49
CA GLN A 314 -1.38 -4.10 68.67
C GLN A 314 -1.91 -2.86 69.40
N ASP A 315 -3.14 -2.47 69.07
CA ASP A 315 -4.12 -2.23 70.13
C ASP A 315 -5.56 -2.52 69.68
N GLN A 316 -6.40 -2.83 70.66
CA GLN A 316 -7.84 -3.11 70.52
C GLN A 316 -8.64 -1.86 70.94
N SER A 317 -9.93 -2.03 71.29
CA SER A 317 -10.92 -1.02 71.72
C SER A 317 -11.37 -0.06 70.61
N SER A 318 -12.61 -0.13 70.09
CA SER A 318 -13.94 0.04 70.72
C SER A 318 -14.27 1.50 71.06
N ASP A 319 -15.07 2.16 70.21
CA ASP A 319 -16.37 2.71 70.62
C ASP A 319 -17.14 3.36 69.46
N ARG A 320 -18.48 3.25 69.52
CA ARG A 320 -19.53 3.94 68.73
C ARG A 320 -19.74 3.52 67.28
#